data_AF-A0A2V5TIL9-F1
#
_entry.id   AF-A0A2V5TIL9-F1
#
_cell.length_a   1.000
_cell.length_b   1.000
_cell.length_c   1.000
_cell.angle_alpha   90.00
_cell.angle_beta   90.00
_cell.angle_gamma   90.00
#
_symmetry.space_group_name_H-M   'P 1'
#
loop_
_entity.id
_entity.type
_entity.pdbx_description
1 polymer ?
#
loop_
_entity_poly.entity_id
_entity_poly.type
_entity_poly.pdbx_seq_one_letter_code
_entity_poly.pdbx_strand_id
1 'polypeptide(L)'
;MTSTWQINPAGKGRFLPDDLSLYIGKKTLGKLVLEAMEEANARKAEREGRESRSVAFESAMMLTLLTYCYATGVYGSMDIQLGMQRDQMIRYLCAGDYPDICVIRSVRRYHRETITRCLAAVLQCVWELRFCGEDAEPTCGVPYIEALLTRWFDANSTPDFKREAEERVLQAARADSMAADL
;
A
#
# COMPACT_ATOMS: atom_id res chain seq x y z
N MET A 1 -17.86 -25.53 15.46
CA MET A 1 -16.39 -25.29 15.43
C MET A 1 -16.17 -23.89 14.90
N THR A 2 -16.32 -22.89 15.77
CA THR A 2 -16.24 -21.47 15.42
C THR A 2 -14.78 -21.04 15.36
N SER A 3 -14.27 -20.81 14.15
CA SER A 3 -12.92 -20.28 13.95
C SER A 3 -12.90 -18.80 14.32
N THR A 4 -12.42 -18.52 15.52
CA THR A 4 -12.16 -17.17 16.02
C THR A 4 -10.95 -16.61 15.26
N TRP A 5 -11.17 -15.66 14.36
CA TRP A 5 -10.09 -14.87 13.76
C TRP A 5 -9.48 -14.01 14.87
N GLN A 6 -8.40 -14.50 15.48
CA GLN A 6 -7.58 -13.70 16.38
C GLN A 6 -6.97 -12.54 15.58
N ILE A 7 -7.60 -11.38 15.68
CA ILE A 7 -6.96 -10.10 15.38
C ILE A 7 -5.84 -9.98 16.41
N ASN A 8 -4.60 -10.15 15.97
CA ASN A 8 -3.41 -10.04 16.80
C ASN A 8 -3.26 -8.56 17.22
N PRO A 9 -3.52 -8.18 18.49
CA PRO A 9 -3.35 -6.80 18.90
C PRO A 9 -1.92 -6.61 19.40
N ALA A 10 -1.24 -5.59 18.86
CA ALA A 10 0.07 -5.07 19.29
C ALA A 10 1.33 -5.83 18.80
N GLY A 11 1.74 -5.52 17.57
CA GLY A 11 3.15 -5.49 17.19
C GLY A 11 3.71 -4.07 17.41
N LYS A 12 4.78 -3.95 18.20
CA LYS A 12 5.54 -2.73 18.54
C LYS A 12 5.52 -1.61 17.47
N GLY A 13 5.03 -0.42 17.85
CA GLY A 13 5.49 0.86 17.29
C GLY A 13 5.00 1.30 15.91
N ARG A 14 3.97 0.68 15.32
CA ARG A 14 3.39 1.14 14.04
C ARG A 14 2.20 2.06 14.29
N PHE A 15 2.20 3.24 13.65
CA PHE A 15 1.13 4.24 13.74
C PHE A 15 -0.06 3.94 12.82
N LEU A 16 0.13 3.05 11.83
CA LEU A 16 -0.88 2.69 10.83
C LEU A 16 -1.06 1.16 10.80
N PRO A 17 -2.29 0.66 10.55
CA PRO A 17 -2.54 -0.77 10.38
C PRO A 17 -1.82 -1.31 9.15
N ASP A 18 -1.56 -2.61 9.14
CA ASP A 18 -0.98 -3.30 7.99
C ASP A 18 -1.84 -3.14 6.73
N ASP A 19 -3.18 -3.17 6.89
CA ASP A 19 -4.15 -2.91 5.84
C ASP A 19 -4.80 -1.52 6.01
N LEU A 20 -4.40 -0.56 5.16
CA LEU A 20 -4.95 0.80 5.14
C LEU A 20 -6.40 0.85 4.62
N SER A 21 -6.85 -0.18 3.91
CA SER A 21 -8.21 -0.21 3.38
C SER A 21 -9.26 -0.29 4.49
N LEU A 22 -8.86 -0.67 5.70
CA LEU A 22 -9.71 -0.65 6.91
C LEU A 22 -10.09 0.78 7.34
N TYR A 23 -9.31 1.79 6.96
CA TYR A 23 -9.60 3.19 7.33
C TYR A 23 -10.39 3.95 6.28
N ILE A 24 -10.06 3.78 4.99
CA ILE A 24 -10.61 4.59 3.90
C ILE A 24 -11.38 3.79 2.85
N GLY A 25 -11.38 2.46 2.95
CA GLY A 25 -11.97 1.54 1.99
C GLY A 25 -11.06 1.24 0.79
N LYS A 26 -11.20 0.03 0.23
CA LYS A 26 -10.37 -0.46 -0.90
C LYS A 26 -10.45 0.43 -2.15
N LYS A 27 -11.64 0.93 -2.49
CA LYS A 27 -11.85 1.77 -3.68
C LYS A 27 -11.13 3.12 -3.57
N THR A 28 -11.26 3.78 -2.43
CA THR A 28 -10.61 5.06 -2.15
C THR A 28 -9.09 4.90 -2.13
N LEU A 29 -8.60 3.85 -1.46
CA LEU A 29 -7.17 3.53 -1.45
C LEU A 29 -6.63 3.27 -2.86
N GLY A 30 -7.39 2.53 -3.68
CA GLY A 30 -7.04 2.28 -5.07
C GLY A 30 -6.88 3.55 -5.91
N LYS A 31 -7.82 4.49 -5.78
CA LYS A 31 -7.75 5.80 -6.46
C LYS A 31 -6.53 6.61 -6.00
N LEU A 32 -6.31 6.67 -4.69
CA LEU A 32 -5.19 7.40 -4.10
C LEU A 32 -3.84 6.86 -4.59
N VAL A 33 -3.69 5.53 -4.68
CA VAL A 33 -2.47 4.90 -5.23
C VAL A 33 -2.28 5.24 -6.72
N LEU A 34 -3.35 5.24 -7.52
CA LEU A 34 -3.28 5.62 -8.93
C LEU A 34 -2.83 7.09 -9.09
N GLU A 35 -3.46 8.01 -8.36
CA GLU A 35 -3.11 9.44 -8.36
C GLU A 35 -1.65 9.67 -7.94
N ALA A 36 -1.20 9.00 -6.88
CA ALA A 36 0.19 9.09 -6.42
C ALA A 36 1.19 8.60 -7.47
N MET A 37 0.82 7.59 -8.27
CA MET A 37 1.68 7.06 -9.32
C MET A 37 1.69 7.94 -10.58
N GLU A 38 0.55 8.51 -10.95
CA GLU A 38 0.44 9.49 -12.03
C GLU A 38 1.33 10.71 -11.75
N GLU A 39 1.27 11.26 -10.55
CA GLU A 39 2.11 12.37 -10.10
C GLU A 39 3.61 11.99 -10.10
N ALA A 40 3.95 10.80 -9.61
CA ALA A 40 5.33 10.32 -9.61
C ALA A 40 5.89 10.16 -11.04
N ASN A 41 5.07 9.70 -11.99
CA ASN A 41 5.43 9.56 -13.39
C ASN A 41 5.53 10.92 -14.10
N ALA A 42 4.63 11.86 -13.82
CA ALA A 42 4.69 13.22 -14.37
C ALA A 42 6.01 13.91 -13.99
N ARG A 43 6.38 13.88 -12.70
CA ARG A 43 7.66 14.40 -12.20
C ARG A 43 8.88 13.71 -12.80
N LYS A 44 8.77 12.41 -13.10
CA LYS A 44 9.85 11.66 -13.76
C LYS A 44 10.01 12.11 -15.22
N ALA A 45 8.90 12.24 -15.96
CA ALA A 45 8.89 12.68 -17.35
C ALA A 45 9.44 14.12 -17.53
N GLU A 46 9.17 15.00 -16.57
CA GLU A 46 9.75 16.35 -16.53
C GLU A 46 11.28 16.34 -16.36
N ARG A 47 11.82 15.38 -15.61
CA ARG A 47 13.25 15.27 -15.31
C ARG A 47 14.06 14.57 -16.39
N GLU A 48 13.50 13.53 -17.01
CA GLU A 48 14.23 12.64 -17.91
C GLU A 48 14.03 12.94 -19.41
N GLY A 49 13.12 13.84 -19.76
CA GLY A 49 12.80 14.11 -21.17
C GLY A 49 11.94 13.01 -21.80
N ARG A 50 11.27 13.34 -22.91
CA ARG A 50 10.14 12.58 -23.53
C ARG A 50 10.50 11.22 -24.19
N GLU A 51 11.57 10.55 -23.80
CA GLU A 51 12.04 9.31 -24.47
C GLU A 51 12.02 8.10 -23.54
N SER A 52 10.83 7.54 -23.29
CA SER A 52 10.56 6.10 -23.18
C SER A 52 9.14 5.88 -22.63
N ARG A 53 8.16 5.67 -23.51
CA ARG A 53 6.73 5.58 -23.12
C ARG A 53 6.22 4.15 -22.99
N SER A 54 6.84 3.17 -23.67
CA SER A 54 6.37 1.78 -23.72
C SER A 54 6.86 0.94 -22.54
N VAL A 55 8.17 0.95 -22.27
CA VAL A 55 8.77 0.29 -21.09
C VAL A 55 8.28 0.94 -19.78
N ALA A 56 7.91 2.22 -19.85
CA ALA A 56 7.33 2.94 -18.72
C ALA A 56 5.90 2.50 -18.38
N PHE A 57 5.10 1.99 -19.33
CA PHE A 57 3.70 1.62 -19.08
C PHE A 57 3.58 0.32 -18.28
N GLU A 58 4.33 -0.73 -18.68
CA GLU A 58 4.41 -2.00 -17.95
C GLU A 58 4.99 -1.78 -16.53
N SER A 59 5.95 -0.86 -16.42
CA SER A 59 6.50 -0.42 -15.13
C SER A 59 5.46 0.32 -14.28
N ALA A 60 4.64 1.19 -14.86
CA ALA A 60 3.66 2.00 -14.12
C ALA A 60 2.51 1.16 -13.53
N MET A 61 1.95 0.23 -14.31
CA MET A 61 0.97 -0.73 -13.81
C MET A 61 1.55 -1.53 -12.65
N MET A 62 2.78 -2.04 -12.81
CA MET A 62 3.40 -2.86 -11.80
C MET A 62 3.72 -2.13 -10.51
N LEU A 63 4.21 -0.88 -10.62
CA LEU A 63 4.44 -0.01 -9.48
C LEU A 63 3.14 0.30 -8.72
N THR A 64 2.05 0.55 -9.46
CA THR A 64 0.72 0.78 -8.89
C THR A 64 0.23 -0.46 -8.13
N LEU A 65 0.31 -1.63 -8.76
CA LEU A 65 -0.11 -2.90 -8.16
C LEU A 65 0.67 -3.20 -6.87
N LEU A 66 2.00 -3.11 -6.92
CA LEU A 66 2.86 -3.37 -5.77
C LEU A 66 2.61 -2.40 -4.62
N THR A 67 2.43 -1.11 -4.94
CA THR A 67 2.14 -0.10 -3.91
C THR A 67 0.80 -0.39 -3.23
N TYR A 68 -0.25 -0.75 -3.99
CA TYR A 68 -1.55 -1.13 -3.44
C TYR A 68 -1.46 -2.39 -2.57
N CYS A 69 -0.75 -3.42 -3.04
CA CYS A 69 -0.59 -4.68 -2.28
C CYS A 69 0.11 -4.41 -0.94
N TYR A 70 1.19 -3.61 -0.93
CA TYR A 70 1.88 -3.29 0.31
C TYR A 70 1.07 -2.37 1.22
N ALA A 71 0.28 -1.46 0.67
CA ALA A 71 -0.66 -0.64 1.44
C ALA A 71 -1.80 -1.46 2.07
N THR A 72 -2.09 -2.66 1.55
CA THR A 72 -3.11 -3.57 2.08
C THR A 72 -2.53 -4.76 2.84
N GLY A 73 -1.20 -4.80 3.04
CA GLY A 73 -0.53 -5.86 3.78
C GLY A 73 -0.28 -7.16 3.00
N VAL A 74 -0.44 -7.16 1.68
CA VAL A 74 -0.14 -8.30 0.80
C VAL A 74 1.28 -8.16 0.27
N TYR A 75 2.19 -9.00 0.77
CA TYR A 75 3.63 -8.80 0.56
C TYR A 75 4.30 -9.85 -0.34
N GLY A 76 3.93 -11.13 -0.20
CA GLY A 76 4.53 -12.23 -0.95
C GLY A 76 4.13 -12.20 -2.42
N SER A 77 5.05 -12.50 -3.33
CA SER A 77 4.73 -12.52 -4.77
C SER A 77 3.73 -13.62 -5.12
N MET A 78 3.72 -14.73 -4.37
CA MET A 78 2.71 -15.78 -4.51
C MET A 78 1.32 -15.33 -4.01
N ASP A 79 1.27 -14.58 -2.90
CA ASP A 79 0.01 -14.02 -2.38
C ASP A 79 -0.58 -12.99 -3.35
N ILE A 80 0.27 -12.17 -3.98
CA ILE A 80 -0.15 -11.21 -5.01
C ILE A 80 -0.75 -11.95 -6.21
N GLN A 81 -0.11 -13.03 -6.68
CA GLN A 81 -0.63 -13.85 -7.79
C GLN A 81 -1.99 -14.49 -7.43
N LEU A 82 -2.15 -15.02 -6.20
CA LEU A 82 -3.43 -15.51 -5.71
C LEU A 82 -4.47 -14.37 -5.62
N GLY A 83 -4.03 -13.17 -5.26
CA GLY A 83 -4.82 -11.95 -5.21
C GLY A 83 -5.44 -11.58 -6.57
N MET A 84 -4.73 -11.81 -7.69
CA MET A 84 -5.27 -11.56 -9.03
C MET A 84 -6.55 -12.36 -9.32
N GLN A 85 -6.68 -13.55 -8.72
CA GLN A 85 -7.84 -14.41 -8.86
C GLN A 85 -8.94 -14.10 -7.84
N ARG A 86 -8.60 -13.57 -6.66
CA ARG A 86 -9.53 -13.46 -5.52
C ARG A 86 -9.97 -12.04 -5.19
N ASP A 87 -9.09 -11.06 -5.37
CA ASP A 87 -9.34 -9.66 -5.02
C ASP A 87 -9.66 -8.84 -6.28
N GLN A 88 -10.84 -8.22 -6.26
CA GLN A 88 -11.34 -7.42 -7.39
C GLN A 88 -10.44 -6.21 -7.67
N MET A 89 -9.88 -5.57 -6.66
CA MET A 89 -9.05 -4.38 -6.82
C MET A 89 -7.68 -4.77 -7.39
N ILE A 90 -7.07 -5.85 -6.92
CA ILE A 90 -5.83 -6.39 -7.51
C ILE A 90 -6.05 -6.72 -8.99
N ARG A 91 -7.15 -7.41 -9.30
CA ARG A 91 -7.50 -7.75 -10.69
C ARG A 91 -7.74 -6.52 -11.55
N TYR A 92 -8.38 -5.50 -11.00
CA TYR A 92 -8.60 -4.22 -11.69
C TYR A 92 -7.27 -3.53 -11.99
N LEU A 93 -6.34 -3.48 -11.04
CA LEU A 93 -5.02 -2.87 -11.22
C LEU A 93 -4.15 -3.60 -12.25
N CYS A 94 -4.35 -4.91 -12.41
CA CYS A 94 -3.73 -5.68 -13.47
C CYS A 94 -4.23 -5.32 -14.88
N ALA A 95 -5.41 -4.69 -15.02
CA ALA A 95 -5.98 -4.29 -16.31
C ALA A 95 -6.03 -5.42 -17.38
N GLY A 96 -6.09 -6.69 -16.95
CA GLY A 96 -6.07 -7.87 -17.83
C GLY A 96 -4.67 -8.44 -18.12
N ASP A 97 -3.60 -7.77 -17.70
CA ASP A 97 -2.23 -8.27 -17.74
C ASP A 97 -1.82 -8.83 -16.37
N TYR A 98 -1.52 -10.13 -16.31
CA TYR A 98 -1.31 -10.88 -15.08
C TYR A 98 0.18 -11.28 -14.96
N PRO A 99 1.00 -10.49 -14.27
CA PRO A 99 2.43 -10.73 -14.19
C PRO A 99 2.75 -12.00 -13.40
N ASP A 100 3.74 -12.75 -13.89
CA ASP A 100 4.26 -13.91 -13.17
C ASP A 100 5.03 -13.49 -11.90
N ILE A 101 5.12 -14.40 -10.93
CA ILE A 101 5.85 -14.22 -9.67
C ILE A 101 7.29 -13.75 -9.94
N CYS A 102 7.95 -14.30 -10.97
CA CYS A 102 9.31 -13.90 -11.37
C CYS A 102 9.40 -12.43 -11.81
N VAL A 103 8.40 -11.95 -12.55
CA VAL A 103 8.30 -10.55 -12.99
C VAL A 103 8.09 -9.64 -11.78
N ILE A 104 7.16 -10.00 -10.88
CA ILE A 104 6.90 -9.26 -9.63
C ILE A 104 8.19 -9.09 -8.82
N ARG A 105 8.96 -10.17 -8.65
CA ARG A 105 10.25 -10.16 -7.94
C ARG A 105 11.28 -9.26 -8.60
N SER A 106 11.35 -9.29 -9.92
CA SER A 106 12.33 -8.52 -10.71
C SER A 106 12.02 -7.03 -10.64
N VAL A 107 10.77 -6.63 -10.89
CA VAL A 107 10.29 -5.25 -10.76
C VAL A 107 10.52 -4.72 -9.35
N ARG A 108 10.18 -5.50 -8.31
CA ARG A 108 10.38 -5.09 -6.92
C ARG A 108 11.84 -4.77 -6.60
N ARG A 109 12.79 -5.56 -7.12
CA ARG A 109 14.22 -5.32 -6.93
C ARG A 109 14.68 -4.07 -7.68
N TYR A 110 14.25 -3.92 -8.92
CA TYR A 110 14.68 -2.82 -9.79
C TYR A 110 14.08 -1.47 -9.37
N HIS A 111 12.82 -1.44 -8.95
CA HIS A 111 12.09 -0.21 -8.59
C HIS A 111 11.88 -0.03 -7.08
N ARG A 112 12.70 -0.67 -6.25
CA ARG A 112 12.56 -0.64 -4.79
C ARG A 112 12.35 0.77 -4.24
N GLU A 113 13.19 1.72 -4.66
CA GLU A 113 13.15 3.10 -4.18
C GLU A 113 11.87 3.83 -4.60
N THR A 114 11.43 3.64 -5.86
CA THR A 114 10.19 4.23 -6.36
C THR A 114 8.98 3.71 -5.58
N ILE A 115 8.91 2.40 -5.33
CA ILE A 115 7.84 1.79 -4.54
C ILE A 115 7.82 2.37 -3.12
N THR A 116 8.98 2.44 -2.46
CA THR A 116 9.08 3.02 -1.11
C THR A 116 8.57 4.46 -1.08
N ARG A 117 8.96 5.29 -2.05
CA ARG A 117 8.54 6.70 -2.12
C ARG A 117 7.04 6.84 -2.33
N CYS A 118 6.48 6.07 -3.27
CA CYS A 118 5.03 6.09 -3.53
C CYS A 118 4.24 5.59 -2.32
N LEU A 119 4.70 4.53 -1.67
CA LEU A 119 4.08 4.00 -0.47
C LEU A 119 4.12 5.00 0.70
N ALA A 120 5.23 5.71 0.90
CA ALA A 120 5.33 6.76 1.92
C ALA A 120 4.32 7.89 1.67
N ALA A 121 4.18 8.34 0.42
CA ALA A 121 3.20 9.34 0.04
C ALA A 121 1.76 8.85 0.32
N VAL A 122 1.45 7.60 -0.05
CA VAL A 122 0.14 7.00 0.23
C VAL A 122 -0.15 6.94 1.73
N LEU A 123 0.83 6.52 2.54
CA LEU A 123 0.69 6.46 3.99
C LEU A 123 0.43 7.84 4.60
N GLN A 124 1.13 8.86 4.11
CA GLN A 124 0.92 10.24 4.52
C GLN A 124 -0.50 10.70 4.17
N CYS A 125 -0.94 10.53 2.92
CA CYS A 125 -2.28 10.97 2.51
C CYS A 125 -3.39 10.24 3.29
N VAL A 126 -3.24 8.94 3.55
CA VAL A 126 -4.21 8.20 4.38
C VAL A 126 -4.23 8.73 5.82
N TRP A 127 -3.07 9.06 6.37
CA TRP A 127 -2.97 9.63 7.70
C TRP A 127 -3.63 11.01 7.76
N GLU A 128 -3.37 11.88 6.78
CA GLU A 128 -3.99 13.22 6.69
C GLU A 128 -5.51 13.12 6.55
N LEU A 129 -6.02 12.27 5.65
CA LEU A 129 -7.46 12.06 5.45
C LEU A 129 -8.15 11.51 6.71
N ARG A 130 -7.47 10.67 7.50
CA ARG A 130 -8.07 10.02 8.66
C ARG A 130 -7.95 10.83 9.95
N PHE A 131 -6.86 11.59 10.12
CA PHE A 131 -6.50 12.20 11.40
C PHE A 131 -6.35 13.73 11.35
N CYS A 132 -6.27 14.35 10.17
CA CYS A 132 -6.03 15.79 10.01
C CYS A 132 -7.18 16.55 9.31
N GLY A 133 -8.31 15.88 9.01
CA GLY A 133 -9.45 16.53 8.37
C GLY A 133 -10.33 17.29 9.37
N GLU A 134 -10.39 18.63 9.25
CA GLU A 134 -11.31 19.47 10.03
C GLU A 134 -12.79 19.38 9.57
N ASP A 135 -13.13 18.76 8.42
CA ASP A 135 -14.50 18.79 7.86
C ASP A 135 -15.02 17.46 7.25
N ALA A 136 -14.55 16.29 7.68
CA ALA A 136 -15.03 15.02 7.11
C ALA A 136 -16.22 14.44 7.89
N GLU A 137 -17.46 14.73 7.46
CA GLU A 137 -18.62 13.96 7.93
C GLU A 137 -18.39 12.45 7.69
N PRO A 138 -18.52 11.61 8.73
CA PRO A 138 -18.19 10.20 8.65
C PRO A 138 -19.32 9.43 7.97
N THR A 139 -19.14 9.08 6.70
CA THR A 139 -19.95 8.01 6.08
C THR A 139 -19.44 6.63 6.51
N CYS A 140 -19.74 6.25 7.75
CA CYS A 140 -20.12 4.89 8.16
C CYS A 140 -20.38 4.86 9.66
N GLY A 141 -21.65 4.63 10.04
CA GLY A 141 -22.04 4.54 11.45
C GLY A 141 -21.57 3.25 12.09
N VAL A 142 -20.91 3.36 13.25
CA VAL A 142 -21.14 2.66 14.55
C VAL A 142 -20.37 3.47 15.63
N PRO A 143 -20.91 3.70 16.85
CA PRO A 143 -20.24 4.51 17.88
C PRO A 143 -19.05 3.77 18.51
N TYR A 144 -17.86 3.98 17.97
CA TYR A 144 -16.57 3.55 18.55
C TYR A 144 -15.71 4.76 19.01
N ILE A 145 -16.24 5.97 18.84
CA ILE A 145 -15.52 7.24 19.02
C ILE A 145 -15.19 7.51 20.50
N GLU A 146 -16.02 7.03 21.44
CA GLU A 146 -15.87 7.38 22.87
C GLU A 146 -14.71 6.65 23.58
N ALA A 147 -14.33 5.45 23.10
CA ALA A 147 -13.22 4.67 23.68
C ALA A 147 -11.85 4.96 23.02
N LEU A 148 -11.85 5.54 21.81
CA LEU A 148 -10.65 5.83 21.02
C LEU A 148 -9.99 7.16 21.40
N LEU A 149 -10.80 8.14 21.84
CA LEU A 149 -10.36 9.52 21.96
C LEU A 149 -9.47 9.83 23.17
N THR A 150 -9.39 8.95 24.18
CA THR A 150 -8.65 9.26 25.43
C THR A 150 -7.20 8.78 25.46
N ARG A 151 -6.66 8.14 24.41
CA ARG A 151 -5.29 7.57 24.47
C ARG A 151 -4.32 7.89 23.33
N TRP A 152 -4.72 8.62 22.28
CA TRP A 152 -3.94 8.62 21.02
C TRP A 152 -3.32 9.96 20.61
N PHE A 153 -3.55 11.05 21.35
CA PHE A 153 -2.93 12.34 21.06
C PHE A 153 -1.66 12.56 21.91
N ASP A 154 -0.52 12.18 21.35
CA ASP A 154 0.70 12.97 21.51
C ASP A 154 0.96 13.66 20.17
N ALA A 155 0.52 14.91 20.04
CA ALA A 155 0.63 15.75 18.84
C ALA A 155 2.09 16.15 18.47
N ASN A 156 3.11 15.45 18.98
CA ASN A 156 4.53 15.74 18.77
C ASN A 156 5.29 14.65 17.98
N SER A 157 4.61 13.66 17.40
CA SER A 157 5.25 12.60 16.61
C SER A 157 4.55 12.41 15.28
N THR A 158 4.88 13.22 14.28
CA THR A 158 4.55 12.88 12.89
C THR A 158 5.13 11.49 12.59
N PRO A 159 4.32 10.52 12.10
CA PRO A 159 4.84 9.20 11.79
C PRO A 159 5.92 9.30 10.71
N ASP A 160 7.03 8.59 10.88
CA ASP A 160 8.03 8.47 9.83
C ASP A 160 7.50 7.53 8.73
N PHE A 161 6.76 8.11 7.78
CA PHE A 161 6.14 7.40 6.66
C PHE A 161 7.18 6.75 5.74
N LYS A 162 8.38 7.33 5.65
CA LYS A 162 9.47 6.76 4.85
C LYS A 162 9.96 5.47 5.48
N ARG A 163 10.29 5.49 6.78
CA ARG A 163 10.72 4.28 7.51
C ARG A 163 9.65 3.20 7.49
N GLU A 164 8.39 3.59 7.67
CA GLU A 164 7.26 2.67 7.62
C GLU A 164 7.06 2.04 6.23
N ALA A 165 7.28 2.80 5.16
CA ALA A 165 7.28 2.26 3.79
C ALA A 165 8.46 1.32 3.54
N GLU A 166 9.66 1.66 4.02
CA GLU A 166 10.86 0.81 3.91
C GLU A 166 10.66 -0.54 4.60
N GLU A 167 10.03 -0.55 5.78
CA GLU A 167 9.73 -1.77 6.53
C GLU A 167 8.74 -2.66 5.77
N ARG A 168 7.69 -2.08 5.18
CA ARG A 168 6.73 -2.84 4.34
C ARG A 168 7.41 -3.44 3.09
N VAL A 169 8.28 -2.69 2.43
CA VAL A 169 9.05 -3.19 1.28
C VAL A 169 10.05 -4.29 1.71
N LEU A 170 10.65 -4.17 2.90
CA LEU A 170 11.49 -5.20 3.49
C LEU A 170 10.70 -6.48 3.81
N GLN A 171 9.47 -6.34 4.34
CA GLN A 171 8.58 -7.45 4.61
C GLN A 171 8.24 -8.24 3.33
N ALA A 172 8.04 -7.56 2.21
CA ALA A 172 7.88 -8.21 0.90
C ALA A 172 9.11 -9.00 0.45
N ALA A 173 10.31 -8.49 0.71
CA ALA A 173 11.53 -9.23 0.43
C ALA A 173 11.65 -10.49 1.31
N ARG A 174 11.34 -10.38 2.62
CA ARG A 174 11.38 -11.51 3.57
C ARG A 174 10.36 -12.58 3.23
N ALA A 175 9.13 -12.19 2.90
CA ALA A 175 8.05 -13.12 2.55
C ALA A 175 8.44 -14.05 1.40
N ASP A 176 9.12 -13.51 0.39
CA ASP A 176 9.58 -14.30 -0.75
C ASP A 176 10.81 -15.16 -0.48
N SER A 177 11.73 -14.71 0.39
CA SER A 177 12.86 -15.55 0.82
C SER A 177 12.36 -16.78 1.58
N MET A 178 11.44 -16.60 2.52
CA MET A 178 10.88 -17.70 3.30
C MET A 178 10.08 -18.70 2.46
N ALA A 179 9.43 -18.23 1.39
CA ALA A 179 8.70 -19.11 0.48
C ALA A 179 9.61 -19.94 -0.45
N ALA A 180 10.90 -19.58 -0.57
CA ALA A 180 11.87 -20.34 -1.37
C ALA A 180 12.56 -21.46 -0.57
N ASP A 181 12.47 -21.41 0.77
CA ASP A 181 13.11 -22.35 1.70
C ASP A 181 12.18 -23.51 2.15
N LEU A 182 10.97 -23.60 1.59
CA LEU A 182 9.94 -24.61 1.89
C LEU A 182 9.76 -25.58 0.72
#